data_AF-A0A7R9FQV2-F1
#
_entry.id   AF-A0A7R9FQV2-F1
#
_cell.length_a   1.000
_cell.length_b   1.000
_cell.length_c   1.000
_cell.angle_alpha   90.00
_cell.angle_beta   90.00
_cell.angle_gamma   90.00
#
_symmetry.space_group_name_H-M   'P 1'
#
loop_
_entity.id
_entity.type
_entity.pdbx_description
1 polymer ?
#
loop_
_entity_poly.entity_id
_entity_poly.type
_entity_poly.pdbx_seq_one_letter_code
_entity_poly.pdbx_strand_id
1 'polypeptide(L)'
;MLSVILASLMNCLTSTFNSSSTIFSIDIYRRFRKNATDMELLVAGRCFVVGLVALSIAWLPIIQTFKRSGLFDYIQSITSFLSPPICAVYVLGLMWERINEAGAFWGLMSGLIVGLIRFALEFGFPPPTCGNPDTRPEVIQRMVGDFHYLHFGFFLFLFVCLVTTVMSLLTKPIDRSHLPRLTFGTRFSRRVRIDLDELDADPEEEERQRQKEKERLRRRAEAGTPPLWKRAIDCVCGLDAPDAEEEAMEETQHKMSKEEEASKAADFLYEPPFWRRLANINAVICMTFAVFVFTFYA
;
A
#
# COMPACT_ATOMS: atom_id res chain seq x y z
N MET A 1 31.00 -7.46 -10.64
CA MET A 1 29.84 -6.71 -11.19
C MET A 1 28.61 -7.60 -11.38
N LEU A 2 28.71 -8.75 -12.08
CA LEU A 2 27.56 -9.69 -12.22
C LEU A 2 27.00 -10.17 -10.89
N SER A 3 27.86 -10.52 -9.93
CA SER A 3 27.44 -10.91 -8.57
C SER A 3 26.64 -9.82 -7.86
N VAL A 4 27.05 -8.55 -7.99
CA VAL A 4 26.36 -7.40 -7.38
C VAL A 4 25.00 -7.18 -8.03
N ILE A 5 24.91 -7.26 -9.36
CA ILE A 5 23.64 -7.12 -10.08
C ILE A 5 22.67 -8.24 -9.67
N LEU A 6 23.12 -9.50 -9.68
CA LEU A 6 22.29 -10.64 -9.27
C LEU A 6 21.85 -10.53 -7.80
N ALA A 7 22.75 -10.12 -6.90
CA ALA A 7 22.41 -9.88 -5.50
C ALA A 7 21.37 -8.76 -5.35
N SER A 8 21.53 -7.64 -6.06
CA SER A 8 20.58 -6.52 -6.02
C SER A 8 19.20 -6.91 -6.55
N LEU A 9 19.14 -7.69 -7.63
CA LEU A 9 17.90 -8.20 -8.19
C LEU A 9 17.21 -9.15 -7.22
N MET A 10 17.95 -10.07 -6.61
CA MET A 10 17.40 -11.00 -5.62
C MET A 10 16.83 -10.24 -4.41
N ASN A 11 17.53 -9.21 -3.93
CA ASN A 11 17.06 -8.38 -2.83
C ASN A 11 15.76 -7.63 -3.17
N CYS A 12 15.66 -7.02 -4.35
CA CYS A 12 14.45 -6.34 -4.80
C CYS A 12 13.26 -7.31 -4.96
N LEU A 13 13.50 -8.51 -5.50
CA LEU A 13 12.48 -9.55 -5.64
C LEU A 13 12.00 -10.04 -4.27
N THR A 14 12.92 -10.33 -3.36
CA THR A 14 12.59 -10.74 -1.99
C THR A 14 11.76 -9.67 -1.28
N SER A 15 12.15 -8.39 -1.38
CA SER A 15 11.39 -7.28 -0.80
C SER A 15 9.98 -7.17 -1.40
N THR A 16 9.84 -7.25 -2.72
CA THR A 16 8.55 -7.13 -3.41
C THR A 16 7.60 -8.28 -3.05
N PHE A 17 8.11 -9.51 -3.02
CA PHE A 17 7.31 -10.68 -2.65
C PHE A 17 6.93 -10.68 -1.17
N ASN A 18 7.81 -10.22 -0.29
CA ASN A 18 7.51 -10.10 1.13
C ASN A 18 6.39 -9.07 1.37
N SER A 19 6.53 -7.86 0.82
CA SER A 19 5.49 -6.82 0.94
C SER A 19 4.15 -7.27 0.36
N SER A 20 4.15 -7.94 -0.80
CA SER A 20 2.93 -8.48 -1.41
C SER A 20 2.28 -9.59 -0.56
N SER A 21 3.10 -10.45 0.05
CA SER A 21 2.65 -11.48 0.98
C SER A 21 1.99 -10.88 2.22
N THR A 22 2.55 -9.81 2.77
CA THR A 22 2.00 -9.10 3.93
C THR A 22 0.67 -8.44 3.59
N ILE A 23 0.58 -7.74 2.45
CA ILE A 23 -0.69 -7.16 1.97
C ILE A 23 -1.75 -8.26 1.80
N PHE A 24 -1.39 -9.39 1.17
CA PHE A 24 -2.34 -10.49 1.00
C PHE A 24 -2.76 -11.11 2.33
N SER A 25 -1.82 -11.36 3.25
CA SER A 25 -2.13 -12.04 4.50
C SER A 25 -2.91 -11.12 5.45
N ILE A 26 -2.44 -9.91 5.68
CA ILE A 26 -3.04 -8.97 6.64
C ILE A 26 -4.31 -8.34 6.06
N ASP A 27 -4.28 -7.81 4.85
CA ASP A 27 -5.39 -6.99 4.33
C ASP A 27 -6.49 -7.85 3.69
N ILE A 28 -6.14 -8.98 3.06
CA ILE A 28 -7.11 -9.84 2.35
C ILE A 28 -7.48 -11.08 3.18
N TYR A 29 -6.49 -11.88 3.59
CA TYR A 29 -6.73 -13.18 4.23
C TYR A 29 -7.40 -13.02 5.60
N ARG A 30 -6.99 -12.02 6.41
CA ARG A 30 -7.63 -11.71 7.69
C ARG A 30 -9.07 -11.21 7.54
N ARG A 31 -9.40 -10.51 6.44
CA ARG A 31 -10.77 -10.06 6.15
C ARG A 31 -11.67 -11.24 5.79
N PHE A 32 -11.16 -12.22 5.05
CA PHE A 32 -11.90 -13.45 4.72
C PHE A 32 -12.01 -14.40 5.93
N ARG A 33 -10.94 -14.51 6.73
CA ARG A 33 -10.87 -15.37 7.92
C ARG A 33 -10.51 -14.54 9.15
N LYS A 34 -11.55 -13.97 9.79
CA LYS A 34 -11.43 -13.09 10.97
C LYS A 34 -10.66 -13.72 12.14
N ASN A 35 -10.73 -15.05 12.31
CA ASN A 35 -10.05 -15.80 13.37
C ASN A 35 -8.83 -16.60 12.84
N ALA A 36 -8.03 -16.02 11.94
CA ALA A 36 -6.81 -16.66 11.46
C ALA A 36 -5.72 -16.62 12.54
N THR A 37 -5.04 -17.74 12.77
CA THR A 37 -3.90 -17.80 13.68
C THR A 37 -2.63 -17.30 12.98
N ASP A 38 -1.63 -16.80 13.72
CA ASP A 38 -0.37 -16.30 13.13
C ASP A 38 0.33 -17.34 12.24
N MET A 39 0.27 -18.61 12.65
CA MET A 39 0.74 -19.76 11.89
C MET A 39 0.04 -19.88 10.53
N GLU A 40 -1.28 -19.74 10.52
CA GLU A 40 -2.08 -19.82 9.29
C GLU A 40 -1.81 -18.61 8.39
N LEU A 41 -1.64 -17.43 8.98
CA LEU A 41 -1.31 -16.20 8.26
C LEU A 41 0.05 -16.31 7.55
N LEU A 42 1.04 -16.87 8.25
CA LEU A 42 2.39 -17.07 7.73
C LEU A 42 2.44 -18.14 6.63
N VAL A 43 1.72 -19.24 6.81
CA VAL A 43 1.59 -20.29 5.77
C VAL A 43 0.85 -19.75 4.55
N ALA A 44 -0.26 -19.03 4.75
CA ALA A 44 -1.02 -18.41 3.66
C ALA A 44 -0.16 -17.43 2.85
N GLY A 45 0.62 -16.59 3.55
CA GLY A 45 1.59 -15.70 2.91
C GLY A 45 2.64 -16.44 2.07
N ARG A 46 3.27 -17.47 2.62
CA ARG A 46 4.25 -18.29 1.89
C ARG A 46 3.65 -18.99 0.67
N CYS A 47 2.46 -19.56 0.80
CA CYS A 47 1.75 -20.16 -0.33
C CYS A 47 1.42 -19.13 -1.42
N PHE A 48 1.03 -17.92 -1.02
CA PHE A 48 0.79 -16.82 -1.95
C PHE A 48 2.06 -16.40 -2.70
N VAL A 49 3.21 -16.33 -2.03
CA VAL A 49 4.51 -16.07 -2.69
C VAL A 49 4.81 -17.10 -3.77
N VAL A 50 4.62 -18.40 -3.47
CA VAL A 50 4.82 -19.47 -4.47
C VAL A 50 3.89 -19.28 -5.67
N GLY A 51 2.62 -18.95 -5.44
CA GLY A 51 1.65 -18.63 -6.49
C GLY A 51 2.06 -17.41 -7.33
N LEU A 52 2.48 -16.33 -6.67
CA LEU A 52 2.96 -15.11 -7.35
C LEU A 52 4.20 -15.38 -8.21
N VAL A 53 5.15 -16.20 -7.73
CA VAL A 53 6.34 -16.59 -8.51
C VAL A 53 5.93 -17.37 -9.76
N ALA A 54 5.01 -18.34 -9.62
CA ALA A 54 4.50 -19.10 -10.75
C ALA A 54 3.80 -18.20 -11.78
N LEU A 55 2.96 -17.27 -11.32
CA LEU A 55 2.29 -16.30 -12.18
C LEU A 55 3.28 -15.36 -12.88
N SER A 56 4.32 -14.91 -12.17
CA SER A 56 5.37 -14.05 -12.71
C SER A 56 6.14 -14.74 -13.85
N ILE A 57 6.46 -16.03 -13.68
CA ILE A 57 7.11 -16.84 -14.71
C ILE A 57 6.17 -17.03 -15.91
N ALA A 58 4.89 -17.31 -15.65
CA ALA A 58 3.88 -17.46 -16.70
C ALA A 58 3.65 -16.16 -17.51
N TRP A 59 3.93 -14.99 -16.91
CA TRP A 59 3.80 -13.69 -17.58
C TRP A 59 5.01 -13.31 -18.45
N LEU A 60 6.15 -14.01 -18.32
CA LEU A 60 7.35 -13.69 -19.10
C LEU A 60 7.13 -13.68 -20.62
N PRO A 61 6.44 -14.65 -21.25
CA PRO A 61 6.21 -14.64 -22.69
C PRO A 61 5.50 -13.38 -23.19
N ILE A 62 4.57 -12.85 -22.38
CA ILE A 62 3.82 -11.63 -22.69
C ILE A 62 4.77 -10.43 -22.71
N ILE A 63 5.68 -10.31 -21.75
CA ILE A 63 6.67 -9.20 -21.74
C ILE A 63 7.61 -9.30 -22.95
N GLN A 64 7.90 -10.52 -23.41
CA GLN A 64 8.82 -10.73 -24.53
C GLN A 64 8.25 -10.29 -25.88
N THR A 65 6.92 -10.16 -26.03
CA THR A 65 6.32 -9.64 -27.27
C THR A 65 6.59 -8.14 -27.46
N PHE A 66 6.96 -7.41 -26.41
CA PHE A 66 7.26 -5.98 -26.43
C PHE A 66 8.75 -5.64 -26.73
N LYS A 67 9.58 -6.59 -27.19
CA LYS A 67 11.05 -6.41 -27.25
C LYS A 67 11.56 -5.52 -28.39
N ARG A 68 12.20 -4.38 -28.04
CA ARG A 68 13.68 -4.19 -28.00
C ARG A 68 14.13 -2.79 -27.51
N SER A 69 13.26 -1.79 -27.38
CA SER A 69 13.61 -0.43 -26.90
C SER A 69 12.68 0.19 -25.85
N GLY A 70 11.62 -0.51 -25.40
CA GLY A 70 10.55 0.10 -24.59
C GLY A 70 10.09 -0.68 -23.35
N LEU A 71 10.92 -1.56 -22.75
CA LEU A 71 10.52 -2.24 -21.51
C LEU A 71 10.32 -1.24 -20.35
N PHE A 72 11.18 -0.21 -20.30
CA PHE A 72 11.03 0.90 -19.37
C PHE A 72 9.72 1.67 -19.64
N ASP A 73 9.44 2.01 -20.90
CA ASP A 73 8.18 2.63 -21.31
C ASP A 73 6.96 1.77 -20.96
N TYR A 74 7.03 0.46 -21.12
CA TYR A 74 5.97 -0.47 -20.73
C TYR A 74 5.70 -0.43 -19.22
N ILE A 75 6.74 -0.53 -18.39
CA ILE A 75 6.60 -0.46 -16.92
C ILE A 75 6.05 0.91 -16.50
N GLN A 76 6.57 1.98 -17.09
CA GLN A 76 6.16 3.34 -16.76
C GLN A 76 4.74 3.65 -17.25
N SER A 77 4.35 3.13 -18.42
CA SER A 77 3.00 3.22 -18.96
C SER A 77 1.99 2.56 -18.02
N ILE A 78 2.24 1.33 -17.56
CA ILE A 78 1.38 0.65 -16.58
C ILE A 78 1.29 1.45 -15.27
N THR A 79 2.43 1.96 -14.79
CA THR A 79 2.47 2.77 -13.57
C THR A 79 1.68 4.06 -13.74
N SER A 80 1.69 4.67 -14.93
CA SER A 80 0.91 5.88 -15.25
C SER A 80 -0.59 5.65 -15.27
N PHE A 81 -1.06 4.41 -15.34
CA PHE A 81 -2.50 4.07 -15.29
C PHE A 81 -2.98 3.75 -13.88
N LEU A 82 -2.10 3.18 -13.03
CA LEU A 82 -2.45 2.69 -11.69
C LEU A 82 -2.06 3.63 -10.56
N SER A 83 -0.92 4.34 -10.68
CA SER A 83 -0.40 5.21 -9.62
C SER A 83 -1.19 6.52 -9.44
N PRO A 84 -1.62 7.22 -10.50
CA PRO A 84 -2.30 8.51 -10.33
C PRO A 84 -3.59 8.48 -9.50
N PRO A 85 -4.50 7.50 -9.65
CA PRO A 85 -5.68 7.41 -8.80
C PRO A 85 -5.36 7.27 -7.31
N ILE A 86 -4.37 6.44 -6.97
CA ILE A 86 -3.92 6.23 -5.59
C ILE A 86 -3.33 7.52 -5.02
N CYS A 87 -2.45 8.17 -5.80
CA CYS A 87 -1.83 9.44 -5.42
C CYS A 87 -2.88 10.54 -5.20
N ALA A 88 -3.88 10.65 -6.09
CA ALA A 88 -4.96 11.63 -5.99
C ALA A 88 -5.73 11.50 -4.68
N VAL A 89 -6.17 10.28 -4.34
CA VAL A 89 -6.92 10.03 -3.10
C VAL A 89 -6.03 10.24 -1.87
N TYR A 90 -4.76 9.84 -1.91
CA TYR A 90 -3.83 10.03 -0.80
C TYR A 90 -3.56 11.52 -0.52
N VAL A 91 -3.25 12.30 -1.55
CA VAL A 91 -3.02 13.75 -1.43
C VAL A 91 -4.27 14.46 -0.93
N LEU A 92 -5.43 14.15 -1.51
CA LEU A 92 -6.70 14.77 -1.10
C LEU A 92 -7.08 14.37 0.33
N GLY A 93 -6.94 13.10 0.70
CA GLY A 93 -7.24 12.61 2.05
C GLY A 93 -6.35 13.23 3.12
N LEU A 94 -5.06 13.46 2.83
CA LEU A 94 -4.15 14.13 3.76
C LEU A 94 -4.38 15.64 3.86
N MET A 95 -4.69 16.31 2.75
CA MET A 95 -4.80 17.77 2.68
C MET A 95 -6.20 18.28 3.05
N TRP A 96 -7.25 17.48 2.87
CA TRP A 96 -8.63 17.95 2.97
C TRP A 96 -9.51 17.06 3.85
N GLU A 97 -9.90 17.59 5.02
CA GLU A 97 -10.77 16.94 6.01
C GLU A 97 -12.18 16.58 5.50
N ARG A 98 -12.60 17.09 4.33
CA ARG A 98 -13.94 16.83 3.78
C ARG A 98 -14.03 15.51 3.01
N ILE A 99 -12.89 14.93 2.62
CA ILE A 99 -12.84 13.69 1.85
C ILE A 99 -13.35 12.54 2.72
N ASN A 100 -14.26 11.74 2.17
CA ASN A 100 -14.85 10.61 2.87
C ASN A 100 -14.64 9.28 2.13
N GLU A 101 -15.00 8.18 2.79
CA GLU A 101 -14.81 6.81 2.27
C GLU A 101 -15.48 6.62 0.89
N ALA A 102 -16.74 7.06 0.73
CA ALA A 102 -17.45 6.95 -0.53
C ALA A 102 -16.78 7.72 -1.67
N GLY A 103 -16.30 8.94 -1.41
CA GLY A 103 -15.57 9.73 -2.40
C GLY A 103 -14.22 9.12 -2.77
N ALA A 104 -13.48 8.60 -1.79
CA ALA A 104 -12.24 7.87 -2.02
C ALA A 104 -12.49 6.61 -2.87
N PHE A 105 -13.49 5.81 -2.51
CA PHE A 105 -13.85 4.57 -3.20
C PHE A 105 -14.25 4.82 -4.66
N TRP A 106 -15.18 5.72 -4.92
CA TRP A 106 -15.63 6.01 -6.30
C TRP A 106 -14.56 6.72 -7.12
N GLY A 107 -13.70 7.53 -6.51
CA GLY A 107 -12.51 8.07 -7.16
C GLY A 107 -11.54 6.98 -7.62
N LEU A 108 -11.18 6.06 -6.72
CA LEU A 108 -10.31 4.93 -7.06
C LEU A 108 -10.93 4.03 -8.12
N MET A 109 -12.22 3.69 -8.01
CA MET A 109 -12.91 2.84 -8.99
C MET A 109 -13.00 3.50 -10.37
N SER A 110 -13.39 4.77 -10.43
CA SER A 110 -13.45 5.48 -11.73
C SER A 110 -12.06 5.60 -12.36
N GLY A 111 -11.03 5.90 -11.57
CA GLY A 111 -9.64 5.92 -12.03
C GLY A 111 -9.17 4.54 -12.54
N LEU A 112 -9.49 3.47 -11.81
CA LEU A 112 -9.14 2.10 -12.20
C LEU A 112 -9.83 1.70 -13.49
N ILE A 113 -11.13 1.99 -13.67
CA ILE A 113 -11.87 1.68 -14.90
C ILE A 113 -11.24 2.41 -16.10
N VAL A 114 -10.96 3.71 -15.98
CA VAL A 114 -10.34 4.50 -17.05
C VAL A 114 -8.93 3.98 -17.37
N GLY A 115 -8.14 3.66 -16.35
CA GLY A 115 -6.82 3.07 -16.50
C GLY A 115 -6.83 1.68 -17.16
N LEU A 116 -7.80 0.82 -16.80
CA LEU A 116 -7.96 -0.50 -17.40
C LEU A 116 -8.42 -0.43 -18.86
N ILE A 117 -9.32 0.50 -19.19
CA ILE A 117 -9.72 0.76 -20.59
C ILE A 117 -8.48 1.16 -21.40
N ARG A 118 -7.66 2.08 -20.87
CA ARG A 118 -6.42 2.48 -21.52
C ARG A 118 -5.46 1.31 -21.71
N PHE A 119 -5.23 0.52 -20.65
CA PHE A 119 -4.38 -0.65 -20.69
C PHE A 119 -4.85 -1.66 -21.75
N ALA A 120 -6.15 -1.97 -21.80
CA ALA A 120 -6.72 -2.90 -22.76
C ALA A 120 -6.57 -2.40 -24.21
N LEU A 121 -6.73 -1.10 -24.46
CA LEU A 121 -6.55 -0.51 -25.79
C LEU A 121 -5.08 -0.52 -26.22
N GLU A 122 -4.15 -0.19 -25.33
CA GLU A 122 -2.72 -0.19 -25.61
C GLU A 122 -2.18 -1.61 -25.84
N PHE A 123 -2.70 -2.58 -25.10
CA PHE A 123 -2.37 -3.99 -25.27
C PHE A 123 -3.01 -4.60 -26.53
N GLY A 124 -4.27 -4.26 -26.82
CA GLY A 124 -5.00 -4.79 -27.97
C GLY A 124 -4.56 -4.21 -29.32
N PHE A 125 -4.05 -2.97 -29.33
CA PHE A 125 -3.64 -2.24 -30.54
C PHE A 125 -2.20 -1.73 -30.42
N PRO A 126 -1.21 -2.64 -30.44
CA PRO A 126 0.19 -2.26 -30.27
C PRO A 126 0.63 -1.29 -31.39
N PRO A 127 1.55 -0.36 -31.09
CA PRO A 127 2.06 0.57 -32.09
C PRO A 127 2.76 -0.18 -33.23
N PRO A 128 2.56 0.24 -34.49
CA PRO A 128 3.23 -0.37 -35.63
C PRO A 128 4.75 -0.19 -35.54
N THR A 129 5.49 -1.13 -36.08
CA THR A 129 6.95 -1.03 -36.20
C THR A 129 7.33 0.20 -37.02
N CYS A 130 8.43 0.87 -36.64
CA CYS A 130 8.95 2.04 -37.36
C CYS A 130 9.02 1.79 -38.87
N GLY A 131 8.35 2.64 -39.65
CA GLY A 131 8.35 2.58 -41.12
C GLY A 131 7.15 1.86 -41.76
N ASN A 132 6.27 1.23 -40.98
CA ASN A 132 5.01 0.67 -41.48
C ASN A 132 3.84 1.67 -41.32
N PRO A 133 2.88 1.73 -42.26
CA PRO A 133 1.69 2.54 -42.11
C PRO A 133 0.84 2.07 -40.93
N ASP A 134 0.31 3.01 -40.15
CA ASP A 134 -0.52 2.71 -38.99
C ASP A 134 -1.93 2.31 -39.45
N THR A 135 -2.28 1.04 -39.24
CA THR A 135 -3.56 0.44 -39.64
C THR A 135 -4.64 0.51 -38.55
N ARG A 136 -4.37 1.17 -37.42
CA ARG A 136 -5.33 1.30 -36.31
C ARG A 136 -6.48 2.25 -36.70
N PRO A 137 -7.69 2.04 -36.16
CA PRO A 137 -8.79 3.00 -36.32
C PRO A 137 -8.37 4.40 -35.84
N GLU A 138 -8.80 5.45 -36.54
CA GLU A 138 -8.41 6.86 -36.24
C GLU A 138 -8.68 7.26 -34.79
N VAL A 139 -9.77 6.75 -34.19
CA VAL A 139 -10.11 7.00 -32.78
C VAL A 139 -9.05 6.45 -31.83
N ILE A 140 -8.50 5.26 -32.13
CA ILE A 140 -7.48 4.61 -31.31
C ILE A 140 -6.12 5.28 -31.51
N GLN A 141 -5.81 5.70 -32.74
CA GLN A 141 -4.60 6.49 -33.01
C GLN A 141 -4.61 7.80 -32.21
N ARG A 142 -5.74 8.52 -32.19
CA ARG A 142 -5.84 9.78 -31.46
C ARG A 142 -5.87 9.61 -29.94
N MET A 143 -6.53 8.57 -29.44
CA MET A 143 -6.61 8.31 -28.00
C MET A 143 -5.33 7.69 -27.44
N VAL A 144 -4.66 6.79 -28.18
CA VAL A 144 -3.53 5.98 -27.70
C VAL A 144 -2.20 6.35 -28.34
N GLY A 145 -2.19 6.59 -29.65
CA GLY A 145 -0.97 6.92 -30.40
C GLY A 145 -0.47 8.34 -30.15
N ASP A 146 -1.33 9.35 -30.30
CA ASP A 146 -0.94 10.77 -30.17
C ASP A 146 -0.82 11.22 -28.71
N PHE A 147 -1.45 10.48 -27.79
CA PHE A 147 -1.51 10.85 -26.39
C PHE A 147 -0.54 10.01 -25.56
N HIS A 148 0.60 10.61 -25.23
CA HIS A 148 1.65 9.98 -24.45
C HIS A 148 1.16 9.59 -23.05
N TYR A 149 1.62 8.43 -22.55
CA TYR A 149 1.18 7.85 -21.29
C TYR A 149 1.39 8.78 -20.08
N LEU A 150 2.43 9.63 -20.11
CA LEU A 150 2.71 10.58 -19.03
C LEU A 150 1.64 11.68 -18.95
N HIS A 151 1.19 12.21 -20.09
CA HIS A 151 0.10 13.18 -20.12
C HIS A 151 -1.19 12.53 -19.64
N PHE A 152 -1.47 11.30 -20.09
CA PHE A 152 -2.61 10.53 -19.60
C PHE A 152 -2.61 10.40 -18.08
N GLY A 153 -1.48 10.05 -17.47
CA GLY A 153 -1.37 9.96 -16.02
C GLY A 153 -1.71 11.27 -15.30
N PHE A 154 -1.26 12.41 -15.81
CA PHE A 154 -1.60 13.73 -15.25
C PHE A 154 -3.09 14.04 -15.35
N PHE A 155 -3.71 13.82 -16.52
CA PHE A 155 -5.14 14.06 -16.66
C PHE A 155 -6.00 13.07 -15.88
N LEU A 156 -5.54 11.82 -15.74
CA LEU A 156 -6.18 10.82 -14.89
C LEU A 156 -6.12 11.24 -13.41
N PHE A 157 -5.00 11.78 -12.94
CA PHE A 157 -4.88 12.36 -11.60
C PHE A 157 -5.93 13.46 -11.37
N LEU A 158 -6.03 14.43 -12.29
CA LEU A 158 -7.00 15.52 -12.18
C LEU A 158 -8.45 15.01 -12.23
N PHE A 159 -8.73 14.04 -13.09
CA PHE A 159 -10.04 13.41 -13.19
C PHE A 159 -10.42 12.72 -11.87
N VAL A 160 -9.53 11.93 -11.28
CA VAL A 160 -9.80 11.26 -10.00
C VAL A 160 -9.97 12.29 -8.88
N CYS A 161 -9.14 13.35 -8.84
CA CYS A 161 -9.32 14.44 -7.90
C CYS A 161 -10.72 15.08 -7.99
N LEU A 162 -11.20 15.31 -9.21
CA LEU A 162 -12.54 15.85 -9.46
C LEU A 162 -13.62 14.88 -8.97
N VAL A 163 -13.57 13.61 -9.38
CA VAL A 163 -14.57 12.60 -8.99
C VAL A 163 -14.61 12.42 -7.47
N THR A 164 -13.44 12.27 -6.82
CA THR A 164 -13.33 12.14 -5.37
C THR A 164 -13.92 13.35 -4.66
N THR A 165 -13.63 14.56 -5.13
CA THR A 165 -14.15 15.80 -4.53
C THR A 165 -15.67 15.87 -4.68
N VAL A 166 -16.19 15.69 -5.90
CA VAL A 166 -17.64 15.75 -6.18
C VAL A 166 -18.39 14.71 -5.36
N MET A 167 -17.94 13.46 -5.37
CA MET A 167 -18.58 12.38 -4.61
C MET A 167 -18.49 12.63 -3.10
N SER A 168 -17.37 13.14 -2.58
CA SER A 168 -17.25 13.48 -1.15
C SER A 168 -18.19 14.61 -0.73
N LEU A 169 -18.45 15.58 -1.61
CA LEU A 169 -19.37 16.69 -1.33
C LEU A 169 -20.84 16.26 -1.39
N LEU A 170 -21.18 15.32 -2.28
CA LEU A 170 -22.53 14.77 -2.43
C LEU A 170 -22.90 13.78 -1.31
N THR A 171 -21.91 13.20 -0.64
CA THR A 171 -22.12 12.22 0.43
C THR A 171 -21.91 12.84 1.82
N LYS A 172 -22.39 12.12 2.85
CA LYS A 172 -22.36 12.61 4.23
C LYS A 172 -20.92 12.86 4.69
N PRO A 173 -20.64 13.98 5.38
CA PRO A 173 -19.33 14.24 5.97
C PRO A 173 -19.01 13.24 7.09
N ILE A 174 -17.73 12.92 7.24
CA ILE A 174 -17.22 12.18 8.40
C ILE A 174 -17.27 13.09 9.63
N ASP A 175 -17.67 12.54 10.78
CA ASP A 175 -17.68 13.30 12.03
C ASP A 175 -16.25 13.67 12.49
N ARG A 176 -16.11 14.85 13.10
CA ARG A 176 -14.81 15.42 13.48
C ARG A 176 -14.10 14.64 14.60
N SER A 177 -14.79 13.73 15.27
CA SER A 177 -14.22 12.84 16.28
C SER A 177 -13.28 11.77 15.69
N HIS A 178 -13.45 11.41 14.42
CA HIS A 178 -12.65 10.39 13.73
C HIS A 178 -11.39 10.97 13.06
N LEU A 179 -11.38 12.27 12.78
CA LEU A 179 -10.32 12.95 12.02
C LEU A 179 -9.02 13.34 12.77
N PRO A 180 -8.95 13.41 14.12
CA PRO A 180 -7.72 13.83 14.79
C PRO A 180 -6.49 13.01 14.36
N ARG A 181 -5.38 13.69 14.06
CA ARG A 181 -4.09 13.09 13.64
C ARG A 181 -4.09 12.34 12.29
N LEU A 182 -5.15 12.43 11.47
CA LEU A 182 -5.20 11.79 10.15
C LEU A 182 -4.88 12.74 9.00
N THR A 183 -5.21 14.03 9.14
CA THR A 183 -4.96 15.04 8.11
C THR A 183 -3.81 15.95 8.51
N PHE A 184 -3.21 16.62 7.53
CA PHE A 184 -2.11 17.55 7.79
C PHE A 184 -2.50 18.69 8.74
N GLY A 185 -3.75 19.16 8.65
CA GLY A 185 -4.29 20.19 9.56
C GLY A 185 -4.51 19.69 10.99
N THR A 186 -4.83 18.40 11.17
CA THR A 186 -5.17 17.80 12.46
C THR A 186 -4.00 17.04 13.12
N ARG A 187 -2.82 17.00 12.50
CA ARG A 187 -1.65 16.20 12.94
C ARG A 187 -1.23 16.43 14.39
N PHE A 188 -1.34 17.65 14.92
CA PHE A 188 -1.00 18.00 16.30
C PHE A 188 -2.20 18.04 17.25
N SER A 189 -3.35 17.51 16.82
CA SER A 189 -4.55 17.46 17.65
C SER A 189 -4.38 16.44 18.79
N ARG A 190 -4.51 16.92 20.02
CA ARG A 190 -4.50 16.09 21.25
C ARG A 190 -5.86 15.48 21.59
N ARG A 191 -6.86 15.64 20.73
CA ARG A 191 -8.19 15.06 20.95
C ARG A 191 -8.13 13.54 20.83
N VAL A 192 -8.92 12.85 21.65
CA VAL A 192 -9.11 11.41 21.49
C VAL A 192 -9.73 11.15 20.11
N ARG A 193 -9.15 10.20 19.38
CA ARG A 193 -9.65 9.74 18.08
C ARG A 193 -10.48 8.49 18.35
N ILE A 194 -11.68 8.45 17.79
CA ILE A 194 -12.49 7.22 17.77
C ILE A 194 -12.26 6.59 16.41
N ASP A 195 -11.81 5.34 16.37
CA ASP A 195 -11.55 4.66 15.10
C ASP A 195 -12.87 4.15 14.51
N LEU A 196 -13.05 4.29 13.19
CA LEU A 196 -14.27 3.84 12.51
C LEU A 196 -14.46 2.32 12.62
N ASP A 197 -13.36 1.56 12.65
CA ASP A 197 -13.40 0.11 12.83
C ASP A 197 -13.95 -0.30 14.20
N GLU A 198 -13.81 0.54 15.25
CA GLU A 198 -14.39 0.27 16.58
C GLU A 198 -15.93 0.36 16.56
N LEU A 199 -16.53 1.11 15.62
CA LEU A 199 -17.98 1.25 15.50
C LEU A 199 -18.63 0.04 14.84
N ASP A 200 -17.92 -0.61 13.92
CA ASP A 200 -18.39 -1.79 13.19
C ASP A 200 -18.03 -3.12 13.90
N ALA A 201 -17.20 -3.06 14.94
CA ALA A 201 -16.78 -4.21 15.73
C ALA A 201 -17.87 -4.64 16.72
N ASP A 202 -18.17 -5.95 16.75
CA ASP A 202 -19.00 -6.55 17.79
C ASP A 202 -18.16 -6.69 19.08
N PRO A 203 -18.47 -5.93 20.15
CA PRO A 203 -17.67 -5.96 21.39
C PRO A 203 -17.63 -7.36 22.01
N GLU A 204 -18.71 -8.14 21.88
CA GLU A 204 -18.77 -9.50 22.41
C GLU A 204 -17.89 -10.46 21.60
N GLU A 205 -17.75 -10.23 20.30
CA GLU A 205 -16.87 -11.04 19.44
C GLU A 205 -15.40 -10.73 19.72
N GLU A 206 -15.04 -9.45 19.88
CA GLU A 206 -13.68 -9.05 20.25
C GLU A 206 -13.28 -9.58 21.63
N GLU A 207 -14.15 -9.46 22.63
CA GLU A 207 -13.84 -9.93 23.98
C GLU A 207 -13.68 -11.46 24.01
N ARG A 208 -14.52 -12.18 23.26
CA ARG A 208 -14.41 -13.63 23.07
C ARG A 208 -13.12 -14.03 22.35
N GLN A 209 -12.67 -13.23 21.38
CA GLN A 209 -11.38 -13.43 20.69
C GLN A 209 -10.21 -13.22 21.64
N ARG A 210 -10.20 -12.11 22.39
CA ARG A 210 -9.16 -11.82 23.41
C ARG A 210 -9.09 -12.91 24.48
N GLN A 211 -10.24 -13.41 24.92
CA GLN A 211 -10.28 -14.53 25.88
C GLN A 211 -9.71 -15.82 25.29
N LYS A 212 -10.08 -16.18 24.06
CA LYS A 212 -9.53 -17.37 23.36
C LYS A 212 -8.03 -17.25 23.15
N GLU A 213 -7.53 -16.07 22.82
CA GLU A 213 -6.11 -15.80 22.64
C GLU A 213 -5.34 -15.92 23.94
N LYS A 214 -5.82 -15.29 25.03
CA LYS A 214 -5.26 -15.45 26.38
C LYS A 214 -5.26 -16.90 26.83
N GLU A 215 -6.33 -17.64 26.58
CA GLU A 215 -6.40 -19.08 26.90
C GLU A 215 -5.40 -19.88 26.07
N ARG A 216 -5.21 -19.55 24.79
CA ARG A 216 -4.24 -20.20 23.91
C ARG A 216 -2.79 -19.92 24.32
N LEU A 217 -2.47 -18.68 24.67
CA LEU A 217 -1.17 -18.28 25.22
C LEU A 217 -0.89 -19.00 26.54
N ARG A 218 -1.88 -19.03 27.44
CA ARG A 218 -1.78 -19.78 28.70
C ARG A 218 -1.54 -21.27 28.47
N ARG A 219 -2.31 -21.90 27.57
CA ARG A 219 -2.10 -23.31 27.17
C ARG A 219 -0.71 -23.52 26.54
N ARG A 220 -0.19 -22.55 25.78
CA ARG A 220 1.17 -22.62 25.18
C ARG A 220 2.27 -22.50 26.24
N ALA A 221 2.09 -21.63 27.22
CA ALA A 221 2.99 -21.50 28.37
C ALA A 221 2.99 -22.77 29.24
N GLU A 222 1.83 -23.39 29.43
CA GLU A 222 1.66 -24.64 30.19
C GLU A 222 2.15 -25.88 29.42
N ALA A 223 2.16 -25.86 28.08
CA ALA A 223 2.49 -27.02 27.23
C ALA A 223 3.98 -27.42 27.18
N GLY A 224 4.88 -26.70 27.85
CA GLY A 224 6.31 -26.99 27.85
C GLY A 224 7.00 -26.83 26.48
N THR A 225 8.31 -27.03 26.43
CA THR A 225 9.10 -26.82 25.20
C THR A 225 8.71 -27.83 24.12
N PRO A 226 8.39 -27.38 22.88
CA PRO A 226 8.08 -28.29 21.78
C PRO A 226 9.31 -29.15 21.42
N PRO A 227 9.09 -30.34 20.82
CA PRO A 227 10.18 -31.22 20.42
C PRO A 227 11.13 -30.54 19.43
N LEU A 228 12.41 -30.92 19.44
CA LEU A 228 13.50 -30.27 18.69
C LEU A 228 13.21 -30.11 17.18
N TRP A 229 12.58 -31.09 16.54
CA TRP A 229 12.21 -31.00 15.13
C TRP A 229 11.12 -29.95 14.87
N LYS A 230 10.18 -29.78 15.80
CA LYS A 230 9.15 -28.75 15.73
C LYS A 230 9.74 -27.37 16.00
N ARG A 231 10.71 -27.24 16.92
CA ARG A 231 11.49 -26.00 17.11
C ARG A 231 12.29 -25.62 15.88
N ALA A 232 12.90 -26.59 15.19
CA ALA A 232 13.61 -26.33 13.94
C ALA A 232 12.65 -25.83 12.84
N ILE A 233 11.45 -26.41 12.75
CA ILE A 233 10.40 -25.95 11.83
C ILE A 233 9.89 -24.57 12.23
N ASP A 234 9.58 -24.32 13.50
CA ASP A 234 9.09 -23.04 14.01
C ASP A 234 10.14 -21.94 13.81
N CYS A 235 11.42 -22.23 14.00
CA CYS A 235 12.55 -21.33 13.72
C CYS A 235 12.69 -21.03 12.22
N VAL A 236 12.62 -22.05 11.35
CA VAL A 236 12.60 -21.85 9.88
C VAL A 236 11.33 -21.11 9.43
N CYS A 237 10.25 -21.24 10.20
CA CYS A 237 9.00 -20.58 9.95
C CYS A 237 8.88 -19.19 10.60
N GLY A 238 9.85 -18.75 11.41
CA GLY A 238 9.84 -17.43 12.05
C GLY A 238 8.75 -17.26 13.12
N LEU A 239 8.40 -18.34 13.82
CA LEU A 239 7.37 -18.37 14.84
C LEU A 239 8.01 -18.39 16.22
N ASP A 240 8.85 -17.41 16.50
CA ASP A 240 9.35 -17.20 17.83
C ASP A 240 8.18 -16.72 18.72
N ALA A 241 8.19 -17.14 19.98
CA ALA A 241 7.26 -16.57 20.95
C ALA A 241 7.64 -15.08 21.11
N PRO A 242 6.67 -14.16 21.20
CA PRO A 242 6.98 -12.77 21.48
C PRO A 242 7.85 -12.72 22.74
N ASP A 243 8.90 -11.91 22.70
CA ASP A 243 9.78 -11.77 23.85
C ASP A 243 8.96 -11.18 25.02
N ALA A 244 9.27 -11.59 26.25
CA ALA A 244 8.55 -11.11 27.44
C ALA A 244 8.57 -9.56 27.58
N GLU A 245 9.53 -8.89 26.91
CA GLU A 245 9.60 -7.44 26.78
C GLU A 245 8.55 -6.87 25.81
N GLU A 246 8.27 -7.54 24.67
CA GLU A 246 7.21 -7.13 23.73
C GLU A 246 5.82 -7.29 24.37
N GLU A 247 5.55 -8.42 25.03
CA GLU A 247 4.28 -8.63 25.74
C GLU A 247 4.08 -7.62 26.88
N ALA A 248 5.14 -7.26 27.61
CA ALA A 248 5.09 -6.25 28.66
C ALA A 248 4.86 -4.84 28.10
N MET A 249 5.40 -4.53 26.92
CA MET A 249 5.21 -3.24 26.25
C MET A 249 3.77 -3.10 25.70
N GLU A 250 3.22 -4.15 25.10
CA GLU A 250 1.82 -4.20 24.64
C GLU A 250 0.83 -4.11 25.81
N GLU A 251 1.07 -4.83 26.92
CA GLU A 251 0.23 -4.72 28.12
C GLU A 251 0.27 -3.31 28.73
N THR A 252 1.42 -2.64 28.70
CA THR A 252 1.56 -1.29 29.25
C THR A 252 0.85 -0.26 28.38
N GLN A 253 0.89 -0.43 27.05
CA GLN A 253 0.17 0.40 26.11
C GLN A 253 -1.35 0.21 26.22
N HIS A 254 -1.84 -1.01 26.45
CA HIS A 254 -3.26 -1.31 26.67
C HIS A 254 -3.81 -0.72 27.99
N LYS A 255 -2.95 -0.52 29.00
CA LYS A 255 -3.32 0.05 30.31
C LYS A 255 -3.35 1.59 30.33
N MET A 256 -2.89 2.26 29.28
CA MET A 256 -2.93 3.72 29.20
C MET A 256 -4.35 4.25 28.94
N SER A 257 -4.69 5.41 29.52
CA SER A 257 -5.93 6.11 29.17
C SER A 257 -5.89 6.57 27.71
N LYS A 258 -7.01 6.47 26.97
CA LYS A 258 -7.13 6.92 25.56
C LYS A 258 -6.69 8.39 25.37
N GLU A 259 -6.83 9.23 26.39
CA GLU A 259 -6.35 10.62 26.39
C GLU A 259 -4.82 10.73 26.47
N GLU A 260 -4.19 9.88 27.28
CA GLU A 260 -2.73 9.86 27.43
C GLU A 260 -2.07 9.34 26.15
N GLU A 261 -2.67 8.34 25.52
CA GLU A 261 -2.24 7.82 24.21
C GLU A 261 -2.34 8.89 23.13
N ALA A 262 -3.46 9.63 23.07
CA ALA A 262 -3.65 10.72 22.14
C ALA A 262 -2.61 11.85 22.33
N SER A 263 -2.21 12.15 23.57
CA SER A 263 -1.15 13.12 23.86
C SER A 263 0.22 12.61 23.42
N LYS A 264 0.58 11.35 23.77
CA LYS A 264 1.88 10.77 23.38
C LYS A 264 2.01 10.67 21.86
N ALA A 265 0.95 10.33 21.14
CA ALA A 265 0.95 10.29 19.68
C ALA A 265 1.19 11.69 19.05
N ALA A 266 0.62 12.74 19.63
CA ALA A 266 0.86 14.11 19.18
C ALA A 266 2.29 14.59 19.51
N ASP A 267 2.79 14.20 20.68
CA ASP A 267 4.14 14.57 21.12
C ASP A 267 5.23 13.80 20.34
N PHE A 268 4.94 12.58 19.87
CA PHE A 268 5.83 11.80 19.00
C PHE A 268 6.16 12.52 17.68
N LEU A 269 5.23 13.31 17.15
CA LEU A 269 5.44 14.11 15.92
C LEU A 269 6.31 15.36 16.17
N TYR A 270 6.62 15.69 17.43
CA TYR A 270 7.43 16.86 17.75
C TYR A 270 8.92 16.55 17.59
N GLU A 271 9.50 17.05 16.50
CA GLU A 271 10.94 17.01 16.30
C GLU A 271 11.63 18.22 16.92
N PRO A 272 12.79 18.05 17.58
CA PRO A 272 13.57 19.17 18.08
C PRO A 272 14.09 20.03 16.92
N PRO A 273 14.31 21.34 17.16
CA PRO A 273 14.52 22.34 16.10
C PRO A 273 15.79 22.13 15.27
N PHE A 274 16.76 21.36 15.76
CA PHE A 274 17.95 20.98 15.02
C PHE A 274 17.62 19.93 13.94
N TRP A 275 17.04 18.79 14.34
CA TRP A 275 16.68 17.70 13.42
C TRP A 275 15.67 18.15 12.38
N ARG A 276 14.67 18.95 12.77
CA ARG A 276 13.71 19.55 11.84
C ARG A 276 14.37 20.41 10.76
N ARG A 277 15.36 21.23 11.14
CA ARG A 277 16.08 22.08 10.17
C ARG A 277 16.94 21.24 9.23
N LEU A 278 17.64 20.24 9.77
CA LEU A 278 18.46 19.33 8.97
C LEU A 278 17.61 18.54 7.96
N ALA A 279 16.49 17.98 8.41
CA ALA A 279 15.55 17.25 7.57
C ALA A 279 15.00 18.14 6.44
N ASN A 280 14.56 19.36 6.78
CA ASN A 280 14.05 20.31 5.78
C ASN A 280 15.12 20.72 4.75
N ILE A 281 16.37 20.96 5.16
CA ILE A 281 17.47 21.29 4.24
C ILE A 281 17.73 20.12 3.29
N ASN A 282 17.82 18.90 3.82
CA ASN A 282 18.01 17.70 3.01
C ASN A 282 16.84 17.48 2.04
N ALA A 283 15.60 17.71 2.49
CA ALA A 283 14.43 17.62 1.63
C ALA A 283 14.49 18.62 0.46
N VAL A 284 14.90 19.87 0.72
CA VAL A 284 15.07 20.89 -0.33
C VAL A 284 16.17 20.49 -1.32
N ILE A 285 17.31 19.99 -0.82
CA ILE A 285 18.40 19.51 -1.68
C ILE A 285 17.92 18.35 -2.57
N CYS A 286 17.27 17.35 -1.99
CA CYS A 286 16.73 16.21 -2.72
C CYS A 286 15.69 16.61 -3.76
N MET A 287 14.74 17.50 -3.42
CA MET A 287 13.73 17.99 -4.36
C MET A 287 14.37 18.80 -5.49
N THR A 288 15.35 19.66 -5.19
CA THR A 288 16.05 20.46 -6.21
C THR A 288 16.82 19.55 -7.17
N PHE A 289 17.52 18.55 -6.64
CA PHE A 289 18.24 17.57 -7.46
C PHE A 289 17.28 16.74 -8.32
N ALA A 290 16.17 16.27 -7.74
CA ALA A 290 15.15 15.52 -8.48
C ALA A 290 14.58 16.36 -9.63
N VAL A 291 14.15 17.60 -9.37
CA VAL A 291 13.64 18.51 -10.41
C VAL A 291 14.69 18.78 -11.48
N PHE A 292 15.95 18.99 -11.10
CA PHE A 292 17.04 19.16 -12.05
C PHE A 292 17.20 17.94 -12.96
N VAL A 293 17.28 16.73 -12.39
CA VAL A 293 17.41 15.49 -13.17
C VAL A 293 16.20 15.31 -14.10
N PHE A 294 14.98 15.49 -13.60
CA PHE A 294 13.79 15.38 -14.44
C PHE A 294 13.78 16.42 -15.56
N THR A 295 14.12 17.68 -15.28
CA THR A 295 14.09 18.75 -16.29
C THR A 295 15.22 18.64 -17.30
N PHE A 296 16.39 18.13 -16.88
CA PHE A 296 17.56 17.97 -17.74
C PHE A 296 17.42 16.78 -18.70
N TYR A 297 16.74 15.72 -18.28
CA TYR A 297 16.53 14.49 -19.07
C TYR A 297 15.14 14.37 -19.71
N ALA A 298 14.20 15.28 -19.41
CA ALA A 298 12.92 15.40 -20.12
C ALA A 298 13.08 16.15 -21.45
#